data_AF-A0A5N3UPF2-F1
#
_entry.id   AF-A0A5N3UPF2-F1
#
_cell.length_a   1.000
_cell.length_b   1.000
_cell.length_c   1.000
_cell.angle_alpha   90.00
_cell.angle_beta   90.00
_cell.angle_gamma   90.00
#
_symmetry.space_group_name_H-M   'P 1'
#
loop_
_entity.id
_entity.type
_entity.pdbx_description
1 polymer ?
#
loop_
_entity_poly.entity_id
_entity_poly.type
_entity_poly.pdbx_seq_one_letter_code
_entity_poly.pdbx_strand_id
1 'polypeptide(L)'
;MSVQKAELIALIQALEQAKGKRVTIFTDSRYAFSTVHIQGPIYQERGFRTAEGKEVKNLPEIRRLLKAVQLPRAVAIVHVPGHQKGEDPRAQGNRAADAAAPEAASRDYAAPILAVGLPPPGMGTLPPVPDYSLPDLVWINEDTTLQKDDKDGWHRDQNNNLILPAILGRHLCEHLHTTTHLGEKKTLTLLQTACLRFPRQNATVREIIQACKACQLMRTGKKQHTGTRYQGEEPGQHWEIDFPEVDRIGPWVHCNHVWQATPEEQEKAQAEWEARPHLSNPLKLKLVRQEPS
;
A
#
# COMPACT_ATOMS: atom_id res chain seq x y z
N MET A 1 9.89 -2.96 3.46
CA MET A 1 8.89 -3.65 4.30
C MET A 1 7.49 -3.32 3.76
N SER A 2 6.57 -4.29 3.64
CA SER A 2 5.18 -4.00 3.20
C SER A 2 4.33 -3.56 4.40
N VAL A 3 3.24 -2.83 4.16
CA VAL A 3 2.30 -2.37 5.20
C VAL A 3 1.75 -3.56 5.99
N GLN A 4 1.26 -4.59 5.28
CA GLN A 4 0.77 -5.83 5.88
C GLN A 4 1.81 -6.51 6.77
N LYS A 5 3.09 -6.53 6.34
CA LYS A 5 4.17 -7.12 7.14
C LYS A 5 4.45 -6.28 8.40
N ALA A 6 4.42 -4.96 8.29
CA ALA A 6 4.59 -4.07 9.43
C ALA A 6 3.48 -4.24 10.47
N GLU A 7 2.22 -4.35 10.03
CA GLU A 7 1.06 -4.62 10.90
C GLU A 7 1.19 -5.95 11.65
N LEU A 8 1.63 -7.02 10.96
CA LEU A 8 1.91 -8.30 11.61
C LEU A 8 3.04 -8.18 12.64
N ILE A 9 4.13 -7.50 12.30
CA ILE A 9 5.26 -7.28 13.22
C ILE A 9 4.82 -6.51 14.46
N ALA A 10 4.04 -5.44 14.30
CA ALA A 10 3.53 -4.66 15.42
C ALA A 10 2.69 -5.52 16.38
N LEU A 11 1.77 -6.33 15.82
CA LEU A 11 0.95 -7.24 16.62
C LEU A 11 1.78 -8.33 17.33
N ILE A 12 2.76 -8.91 16.63
CA ILE A 12 3.70 -9.88 17.20
C ILE A 12 4.45 -9.29 18.39
N GLN A 13 4.99 -8.08 18.24
CA GLN A 13 5.76 -7.42 19.29
C GLN A 13 4.88 -7.12 20.51
N ALA A 14 3.64 -6.67 20.31
CA ALA A 14 2.69 -6.46 21.39
C ALA A 14 2.38 -7.77 22.16
N LEU A 15 2.21 -8.89 21.45
CA LEU A 15 1.96 -10.20 22.03
C LEU A 15 3.18 -10.72 22.83
N GLU A 16 4.38 -10.56 22.28
CA GLU A 16 5.63 -10.98 22.94
C GLU A 16 5.88 -10.18 24.23
N GLN A 17 5.66 -8.87 24.21
CA GLN A 17 5.76 -8.02 25.41
C GLN A 17 4.68 -8.33 26.47
N ALA A 18 3.57 -8.90 26.04
CA ALA A 18 2.47 -9.32 26.90
C ALA A 18 2.63 -10.74 27.48
N LYS A 19 3.81 -11.38 27.33
CA LYS A 19 4.08 -12.72 27.86
C LYS A 19 3.67 -12.86 29.33
N GLY A 20 2.84 -13.86 29.63
CA GLY A 20 2.34 -14.16 30.98
C GLY A 20 1.28 -13.18 31.53
N LYS A 21 0.90 -12.15 30.79
CA LYS A 21 -0.10 -11.14 31.21
C LYS A 21 -1.48 -11.42 30.60
N ARG A 22 -2.51 -10.78 31.15
CA ARG A 22 -3.85 -10.71 30.55
C ARG A 22 -3.98 -9.38 29.83
N VAL A 23 -4.17 -9.38 28.51
CA VAL A 23 -4.18 -8.17 27.70
C VAL A 23 -5.31 -8.16 26.66
N THR A 24 -5.79 -6.96 26.34
CA THR A 24 -6.66 -6.73 25.18
C THR A 24 -5.88 -5.86 24.20
N ILE A 25 -5.66 -6.36 23.00
CA ILE A 25 -4.93 -5.67 21.94
C ILE A 25 -5.94 -5.19 20.90
N PHE A 26 -5.96 -3.88 20.67
CA PHE A 26 -6.75 -3.28 19.60
C PHE A 26 -5.86 -3.11 18.37
N THR A 27 -6.38 -3.48 17.20
CA THR A 27 -5.68 -3.33 15.92
C THR A 27 -6.66 -2.85 14.86
N ASP A 28 -6.22 -1.92 14.02
CA ASP A 28 -6.97 -1.44 12.86
C ASP A 28 -6.64 -2.21 11.57
N SER A 29 -5.65 -3.09 11.63
CA SER A 29 -5.34 -4.01 10.55
C SER A 29 -6.34 -5.15 10.51
N ARG A 30 -7.26 -5.06 9.55
CA ARG A 30 -8.14 -6.17 9.18
C ARG A 30 -7.35 -7.40 8.75
N TYR A 31 -6.18 -7.20 8.13
CA TYR A 31 -5.30 -8.29 7.70
C TYR A 31 -4.71 -9.03 8.89
N ALA A 32 -4.10 -8.33 9.86
CA ALA A 32 -3.53 -8.95 11.05
C ALA A 32 -4.61 -9.64 11.89
N PHE A 33 -5.77 -9.00 12.06
CA PHE A 33 -6.92 -9.58 12.77
C PHE A 33 -7.38 -10.91 12.14
N SER A 34 -7.62 -10.92 10.82
CA SER A 34 -8.07 -12.14 10.12
C SER A 34 -6.98 -13.20 10.04
N THR A 35 -5.70 -12.80 9.99
CA THR A 35 -4.56 -13.71 10.01
C THR A 35 -4.49 -14.48 11.33
N VAL A 36 -4.68 -13.83 12.47
CA VAL A 36 -4.66 -14.52 13.77
C VAL A 36 -5.83 -15.48 13.94
N HIS A 37 -7.05 -15.03 13.61
CA HIS A 37 -8.26 -15.77 13.96
C HIS A 37 -8.65 -16.87 12.97
N ILE A 38 -8.33 -16.68 11.69
CA ILE A 38 -8.86 -17.52 10.61
C ILE A 38 -7.72 -18.06 9.75
N GLN A 39 -6.98 -17.18 9.08
CA GLN A 39 -6.10 -17.59 7.99
C GLN A 39 -4.86 -18.33 8.51
N GLY A 40 -4.25 -17.87 9.60
CA GLY A 40 -3.04 -18.45 10.20
C GLY A 40 -3.23 -19.92 10.59
N PRO A 41 -4.26 -20.26 11.40
CA PRO A 41 -4.57 -21.65 11.72
C PRO A 41 -4.82 -22.51 10.47
N ILE A 42 -5.58 -21.99 9.49
CA ILE A 42 -5.83 -22.70 8.22
C ILE A 42 -4.51 -22.95 7.45
N TYR A 43 -3.62 -21.97 7.41
CA TYR A 43 -2.32 -22.15 6.77
C TYR A 43 -1.48 -23.19 7.51
N GLN A 44 -1.54 -23.24 8.83
CA GLN A 44 -0.83 -24.24 9.62
C GLN A 44 -1.33 -25.66 9.32
N GLU A 45 -2.65 -25.87 9.26
CA GLU A 45 -3.25 -27.16 8.90
C GLU A 45 -2.88 -27.61 7.49
N ARG A 46 -2.75 -26.67 6.54
CA ARG A 46 -2.38 -26.93 5.15
C ARG A 46 -0.88 -26.97 4.89
N GLY A 47 -0.05 -27.03 5.93
CA GLY A 47 1.42 -27.08 5.80
C GLY A 47 2.04 -25.81 5.20
N PHE A 48 1.35 -24.67 5.34
CA PHE A 48 1.75 -23.35 4.86
C PHE A 48 1.95 -23.23 3.34
N ARG A 49 1.17 -24.03 2.59
CA ARG A 49 1.14 -23.99 1.12
C ARG A 49 -0.21 -23.49 0.62
N THR A 50 -0.19 -22.73 -0.46
CA THR A 50 -1.39 -22.35 -1.20
C THR A 50 -1.90 -23.53 -2.03
N ALA A 51 -3.13 -23.45 -2.54
CA ALA A 51 -3.69 -24.48 -3.43
C ALA A 51 -2.86 -24.68 -4.71
N GLU A 52 -2.13 -23.64 -5.15
CA GLU A 52 -1.18 -23.70 -6.27
C GLU A 52 0.17 -24.34 -5.89
N GLY A 53 0.35 -24.79 -4.65
CA GLY A 53 1.59 -25.39 -4.15
C GLY A 53 2.70 -24.39 -3.80
N LYS A 54 2.44 -23.07 -3.90
CA LYS A 54 3.40 -22.03 -3.53
C LYS A 54 3.39 -21.76 -2.02
N GLU A 55 4.48 -21.24 -1.49
CA GLU A 55 4.52 -20.79 -0.10
C GLU A 55 3.60 -19.59 0.13
N VAL A 56 2.98 -19.53 1.31
CA VAL A 56 2.15 -18.40 1.72
C VAL A 56 3.04 -17.15 1.90
N LYS A 57 2.56 -15.99 1.44
CA LYS A 57 3.26 -14.70 1.60
C LYS A 57 3.44 -14.37 3.09
N ASN A 58 4.57 -13.78 3.46
CA ASN A 58 4.92 -13.43 4.86
C ASN A 58 4.93 -14.65 5.81
N LEU A 59 5.25 -15.84 5.30
CA LEU A 59 5.29 -17.07 6.09
C LEU A 59 6.10 -16.97 7.40
N PRO A 60 7.30 -16.36 7.43
CA PRO A 60 8.06 -16.23 8.67
C PRO A 60 7.29 -15.47 9.76
N GLU A 61 6.64 -14.37 9.39
CA GLU A 61 5.86 -13.54 10.30
C GLU A 61 4.60 -14.26 10.77
N ILE A 62 3.88 -14.96 9.88
CA ILE A 62 2.68 -15.74 10.24
C ILE A 62 3.04 -16.83 11.24
N ARG A 63 4.14 -17.57 11.02
CA ARG A 63 4.61 -18.59 11.97
C ARG A 63 4.97 -17.98 13.32
N ARG A 64 5.64 -16.83 13.32
CA ARG A 64 6.00 -16.13 14.56
C ARG A 64 4.75 -15.63 15.29
N LEU A 65 3.76 -15.10 14.58
CA LEU A 65 2.47 -14.66 15.13
C LEU A 65 1.72 -15.79 15.82
N LEU A 66 1.61 -16.96 15.19
CA LEU A 66 0.93 -18.11 15.77
C LEU A 66 1.58 -18.58 17.08
N LYS A 67 2.91 -18.48 17.17
CA LYS A 67 3.64 -18.74 18.43
C LYS A 67 3.42 -17.62 19.45
N ALA A 68 3.49 -16.37 19.02
CA ALA A 68 3.38 -15.20 19.88
C ALA A 68 2.01 -15.12 20.57
N VAL A 69 0.93 -15.53 19.89
CA VAL A 69 -0.43 -15.51 20.44
C VAL A 69 -0.58 -16.40 21.69
N GLN A 70 0.28 -17.41 21.84
CA GLN A 70 0.29 -18.34 22.97
C GLN A 70 1.12 -17.84 24.16
N LEU A 71 1.85 -16.72 24.03
CA LEU A 71 2.71 -16.20 25.09
C LEU A 71 1.95 -15.51 26.23
N PRO A 72 0.90 -14.70 25.98
CA PRO A 72 0.10 -14.11 27.05
C PRO A 72 -0.67 -15.18 27.83
N ARG A 73 -0.95 -14.91 29.11
CA ARG A 73 -1.82 -15.77 29.94
C ARG A 73 -3.27 -15.76 29.43
N ALA A 74 -3.73 -14.62 28.94
CA ALA A 74 -4.97 -14.50 28.19
C ALA A 74 -4.87 -13.29 27.28
N VAL A 75 -5.37 -13.40 26.05
CA VAL A 75 -5.35 -12.31 25.09
C VAL A 75 -6.69 -12.21 24.37
N ALA A 76 -7.19 -10.98 24.23
CA ALA A 76 -8.27 -10.65 23.33
C ALA A 76 -7.73 -9.70 22.25
N ILE A 77 -7.83 -10.07 20.97
CA ILE A 77 -7.45 -9.20 19.86
C ILE A 77 -8.73 -8.66 19.23
N VAL A 78 -8.89 -7.34 19.20
CA VAL A 78 -10.12 -6.68 18.75
C VAL A 78 -9.79 -5.82 17.53
N HIS A 79 -10.51 -6.03 16.44
CA HIS A 79 -10.43 -5.16 15.28
C HIS A 79 -11.19 -3.85 15.53
N VAL A 80 -10.54 -2.72 15.27
CA VAL A 80 -11.12 -1.38 15.35
C VAL A 80 -11.05 -0.74 13.97
N PRO A 81 -12.12 -0.12 13.45
CA PRO A 81 -12.03 0.66 12.21
C PRO A 81 -10.92 1.73 12.32
N GLY A 82 -10.06 1.83 11.32
CA GLY A 82 -9.04 2.89 11.27
C GLY A 82 -9.64 4.30 11.17
N HIS A 83 -8.88 5.31 11.56
CA HIS A 83 -9.21 6.74 11.41
C HIS A 83 -10.52 7.19 12.10
N GLN A 84 -10.76 6.74 13.34
CA GLN A 84 -11.90 7.21 14.13
C GLN A 84 -11.70 8.65 14.63
N LYS A 85 -12.70 9.51 14.39
CA LYS A 85 -12.72 10.93 14.78
C LYS A 85 -13.18 11.18 16.23
N GLY A 86 -13.33 10.13 17.04
CA GLY A 86 -13.82 10.20 18.41
C GLY A 86 -12.72 10.54 19.44
N GLU A 87 -13.17 10.99 20.62
CA GLU A 87 -12.34 11.14 21.83
C GLU A 87 -12.34 9.88 22.71
N ASP A 88 -12.91 8.78 22.22
CA ASP A 88 -12.90 7.53 22.97
C ASP A 88 -11.46 7.04 23.19
N PRO A 89 -11.19 6.36 24.32
CA PRO A 89 -9.85 5.87 24.63
C PRO A 89 -9.25 4.96 23.55
N ARG A 90 -10.09 4.28 22.75
CA ARG A 90 -9.64 3.41 21.66
C ARG A 90 -9.17 4.23 20.46
N ALA A 91 -9.92 5.25 20.05
CA ALA A 91 -9.48 6.17 18.99
C ALA A 91 -8.23 6.96 19.40
N GLN A 92 -8.10 7.37 20.66
CA GLN A 92 -6.87 8.01 21.16
C GLN A 92 -5.68 7.05 21.08
N GLY A 93 -5.86 5.79 21.49
CA GLY A 93 -4.84 4.74 21.37
C GLY A 93 -4.44 4.47 19.91
N ASN A 94 -5.41 4.41 18.99
CA ASN A 94 -5.12 4.23 17.56
C ASN A 94 -4.29 5.38 17.01
N ARG A 95 -4.68 6.63 17.30
CA ARG A 95 -3.90 7.82 16.86
C ARG A 95 -2.48 7.81 17.41
N ALA A 96 -2.29 7.39 18.67
CA ALA A 96 -0.96 7.28 19.25
C ALA A 96 -0.13 6.20 18.53
N ALA A 97 -0.73 5.05 18.19
CA ALA A 97 -0.07 4.01 17.42
C ALA A 97 0.25 4.46 15.97
N ASP A 98 -0.70 5.14 15.32
CA ASP A 98 -0.55 5.69 13.97
C ASP A 98 0.56 6.76 13.90
N ALA A 99 0.75 7.54 14.96
CA ALA A 99 1.83 8.52 15.07
C ALA A 99 3.20 7.86 15.34
N ALA A 100 3.22 6.79 16.14
CA ALA A 100 4.46 6.08 16.48
C ALA A 100 5.03 5.27 15.30
N ALA A 101 4.18 4.80 14.38
CA ALA A 101 4.63 3.98 13.25
C ALA A 101 5.58 4.75 12.29
N PRO A 102 5.26 5.98 11.82
CA PRO A 102 6.20 6.81 11.06
C PRO A 102 7.47 7.17 11.84
N GLU A 103 7.38 7.44 13.14
CA GLU A 103 8.54 7.78 13.98
C GLU A 103 9.51 6.59 14.11
N ALA A 104 8.98 5.38 14.31
CA ALA A 104 9.79 4.16 14.32
C ALA A 104 10.40 3.88 12.94
N ALA A 105 9.67 4.16 11.86
CA ALA A 105 10.17 4.03 10.50
C ALA A 105 11.28 5.06 10.18
N SER A 106 11.25 6.26 10.78
CA SER A 106 12.28 7.29 10.55
C SER A 106 13.54 7.11 11.39
N ARG A 107 13.45 6.48 12.58
CA ARG A 107 14.63 6.23 13.45
C ARG A 107 15.67 5.29 12.82
N ASP A 108 15.25 4.36 11.96
CA ASP A 108 16.18 3.49 11.21
C ASP A 108 16.75 4.15 9.94
N TYR A 109 16.26 5.33 9.55
CA TYR A 109 16.76 6.13 8.43
C TYR A 109 17.77 7.22 8.87
N ALA A 110 18.24 7.17 10.12
CA ALA A 110 19.39 7.95 10.59
C ALA A 110 20.73 7.20 10.40
N ALA A 111 20.75 6.08 9.69
CA ALA A 111 21.93 5.72 8.91
C ALA A 111 21.95 6.66 7.69
N PRO A 112 23.09 7.28 7.32
CA PRO A 112 23.15 8.06 6.10
C PRO A 112 22.87 7.11 4.94
N ILE A 113 21.64 7.10 4.41
CA ILE A 113 21.31 6.48 3.13
C ILE A 113 21.83 7.40 2.01
N LEU A 114 23.10 7.75 2.12
CA LEU A 114 24.03 8.21 1.10
C LEU A 114 25.45 7.77 1.49
N ALA A 115 25.60 6.55 2.00
CA ALA A 115 26.80 5.74 1.78
C ALA A 115 26.53 4.65 0.74
N VAL A 116 25.66 4.92 -0.24
CA VAL A 116 25.76 4.26 -1.53
C VAL A 116 26.77 5.07 -2.32
N GLY A 117 28.00 4.56 -2.37
CA GLY A 117 29.02 4.96 -3.34
C GLY A 117 28.58 4.59 -4.75
N LEU A 118 27.51 5.20 -5.23
CA LEU A 118 27.19 5.33 -6.64
C LEU A 118 26.99 6.82 -6.89
N PRO A 119 28.06 7.53 -7.32
CA PRO A 119 27.82 8.58 -8.28
C PRO A 119 27.05 7.94 -9.44
N PRO A 120 26.04 8.62 -10.03
CA PRO A 120 25.43 8.17 -11.28
C PRO A 120 26.53 7.79 -12.28
N PRO A 121 26.36 6.73 -13.11
CA PRO A 121 27.27 6.52 -14.22
C PRO A 121 27.28 7.80 -15.09
N GLY A 122 28.36 8.58 -15.00
CA GLY A 122 28.54 9.85 -15.71
C GLY A 122 28.41 11.13 -14.87
N MET A 123 28.08 11.09 -13.58
CA MET A 123 28.04 12.27 -12.72
C MET A 123 28.91 11.97 -11.50
N GLY A 124 30.18 12.39 -11.52
CA GLY A 124 31.15 12.13 -10.47
C GLY A 124 30.78 12.74 -9.11
N THR A 125 31.78 12.93 -8.25
CA THR A 125 31.62 13.69 -6.99
C THR A 125 30.93 15.02 -7.24
N LEU A 126 30.06 15.46 -6.32
CA LEU A 126 29.47 16.81 -6.37
C LEU A 126 30.59 17.83 -6.63
N PRO A 127 30.36 18.83 -7.49
CA PRO A 127 31.37 19.82 -7.79
C PRO A 127 31.83 20.49 -6.49
N PRO A 128 33.14 20.75 -6.31
CA PRO A 128 33.66 21.31 -5.06
C PRO A 128 33.12 22.71 -4.76
N VAL A 129 32.59 23.40 -5.78
CA VAL A 129 31.93 24.70 -5.65
C VAL A 129 30.58 24.62 -6.38
N PRO A 130 29.47 25.01 -5.73
CA PRO A 130 28.17 25.09 -6.40
C PRO A 130 28.09 26.31 -7.33
N ASP A 131 27.52 26.11 -8.52
CA ASP A 131 27.24 27.18 -9.48
C ASP A 131 25.79 27.63 -9.35
N TYR A 132 25.52 28.57 -8.45
CA TYR A 132 24.19 29.15 -8.27
C TYR A 132 23.97 30.31 -9.25
N SER A 133 22.88 30.24 -10.02
CA SER A 133 22.47 31.35 -10.87
C SER A 133 21.86 32.50 -10.04
N LEU A 134 21.78 33.70 -10.61
CA LEU A 134 21.14 34.84 -9.94
C LEU A 134 19.70 34.53 -9.47
N PRO A 135 18.84 33.85 -10.26
CA PRO A 135 17.53 33.40 -9.77
C PRO A 135 17.60 32.43 -8.59
N ASP A 136 18.60 31.53 -8.56
CA ASP A 136 18.80 30.61 -7.44
C ASP A 136 19.16 31.39 -6.16
N LEU A 137 20.06 32.37 -6.27
CA LEU A 137 20.48 33.23 -5.17
C LEU A 137 19.35 34.13 -4.66
N VAL A 138 18.50 34.66 -5.55
CA VAL A 138 17.31 35.42 -5.17
C VAL A 138 16.35 34.53 -4.39
N TRP A 139 16.07 33.32 -4.88
CA TRP A 139 15.22 32.36 -4.19
C TRP A 139 15.80 31.94 -2.82
N ILE A 140 17.12 31.78 -2.74
CA ILE A 140 17.83 31.48 -1.49
C ILE A 140 17.72 32.65 -0.50
N ASN A 141 17.86 33.88 -0.97
CA ASN A 141 17.81 35.08 -0.10
C ASN A 141 16.38 35.47 0.31
N GLU A 142 15.36 35.13 -0.48
CA GLU A 142 13.95 35.31 -0.12
C GLU A 142 13.51 34.34 0.99
N ASP A 143 14.13 33.16 1.08
CA ASP A 143 13.86 32.18 2.13
C ASP A 143 14.71 32.49 3.37
N THR A 144 14.12 33.18 4.35
CA THR A 144 14.78 33.63 5.59
C THR A 144 15.24 32.47 6.50
N THR A 145 15.05 31.22 6.07
CA THR A 145 15.38 30.00 6.80
C THR A 145 16.69 29.34 6.36
N LEU A 146 17.39 29.88 5.37
CA LEU A 146 18.60 29.26 4.82
C LEU A 146 19.87 29.77 5.52
N GLN A 147 20.70 28.84 5.99
CA GLN A 147 22.02 29.13 6.52
C GLN A 147 23.08 28.84 5.45
N LYS A 148 24.02 29.75 5.28
CA LYS A 148 25.21 29.53 4.46
C LYS A 148 26.20 28.71 5.29
N ASP A 149 26.71 27.62 4.72
CA ASP A 149 27.83 26.91 5.32
C ASP A 149 29.14 27.50 4.81
N ASP A 150 29.90 28.13 5.71
CA ASP A 150 31.09 28.91 5.36
C ASP A 150 32.28 28.05 4.87
N LYS A 151 32.17 26.71 4.92
CA LYS A 151 33.28 25.79 4.62
C LYS A 151 33.29 25.28 3.17
N ASP A 152 32.14 25.09 2.54
CA ASP A 152 32.03 24.42 1.23
C ASP A 152 31.24 25.23 0.17
N GLY A 153 30.72 26.41 0.52
CA GLY A 153 29.98 27.28 -0.40
C GLY A 153 28.55 26.83 -0.73
N TRP A 154 28.10 25.70 -0.18
CA TRP A 154 26.73 25.18 -0.32
C TRP A 154 25.76 25.80 0.68
N HIS A 155 24.52 25.99 0.25
CA HIS A 155 23.43 26.44 1.12
C HIS A 155 22.66 25.25 1.71
N ARG A 156 22.26 25.39 2.97
CA ARG A 156 21.44 24.41 3.68
C ARG A 156 20.25 25.10 4.34
N ASP A 157 19.17 24.35 4.52
CA ASP A 157 17.99 24.83 5.25
C ASP A 157 18.04 24.52 6.75
N GLN A 158 17.05 25.00 7.52
CA GLN A 158 16.86 24.68 8.95
C GLN A 158 16.78 23.18 9.27
N ASN A 159 16.40 22.36 8.28
CA ASN A 159 16.28 20.91 8.40
C ASN A 159 17.54 20.17 7.90
N ASN A 160 18.63 20.91 7.65
CA ASN A 160 19.90 20.41 7.12
C ASN A 160 19.80 19.78 5.71
N ASN A 161 18.78 20.11 4.93
CA ASN A 161 18.70 19.70 3.53
C ASN A 161 19.63 20.56 2.67
N LEU A 162 20.33 19.90 1.75
CA LEU A 162 21.23 20.53 0.80
C LEU A 162 20.42 21.23 -0.31
N ILE A 163 20.73 22.50 -0.54
CA ILE A 163 20.12 23.28 -1.63
C ILE A 163 20.96 23.13 -2.90
N LEU A 164 20.42 22.48 -3.91
CA LEU A 164 21.06 22.36 -5.22
C LEU A 164 20.72 23.56 -6.12
N PRO A 165 21.66 24.01 -6.97
CA PRO A 165 21.31 24.90 -8.09
C PRO A 165 20.23 24.29 -8.98
N ALA A 166 19.33 25.11 -9.54
CA ALA A 166 18.19 24.59 -10.32
C ALA A 166 18.63 23.74 -11.53
N ILE A 167 19.75 24.10 -12.16
CA ILE A 167 20.31 23.36 -13.31
C ILE A 167 20.74 21.95 -12.87
N LEU A 168 21.49 21.86 -11.76
CA LEU A 168 21.95 20.59 -11.21
C LEU A 168 20.76 19.72 -10.74
N GLY A 169 19.78 20.34 -10.07
CA GLY A 169 18.55 19.68 -9.65
C GLY A 169 17.75 19.11 -10.82
N ARG A 170 17.67 19.85 -11.94
CA ARG A 170 17.03 19.38 -13.17
C ARG A 170 17.74 18.16 -13.76
N HIS A 171 19.07 18.22 -13.92
CA HIS A 171 19.85 17.11 -14.46
C HIS A 171 19.73 15.85 -13.61
N LEU A 172 19.75 16.00 -12.28
CA LEU A 172 19.51 14.89 -11.36
C LEU A 172 18.12 14.27 -11.59
N CYS A 173 17.07 15.09 -11.67
CA CYS A 173 15.71 14.62 -11.90
C CYS A 173 15.54 13.95 -13.28
N GLU A 174 16.17 14.47 -14.33
CA GLU A 174 16.17 13.89 -15.67
C GLU A 174 16.83 12.51 -15.66
N HIS A 175 17.98 12.38 -15.02
CA HIS A 175 18.69 11.11 -14.90
C HIS A 175 17.89 10.08 -14.10
N LEU A 176 17.37 10.47 -12.93
CA LEU A 176 16.52 9.61 -12.11
C LEU A 176 15.26 9.17 -12.88
N HIS A 177 14.61 10.10 -13.59
CA HIS A 177 13.42 9.76 -14.35
C HIS A 177 13.70 8.87 -15.56
N THR A 178 14.81 9.09 -16.27
CA THR A 178 15.19 8.27 -17.44
C THR A 178 15.53 6.84 -17.04
N THR A 179 16.11 6.65 -15.85
CA THR A 179 16.49 5.32 -15.34
C THR A 179 15.33 4.56 -14.70
N THR A 180 14.39 5.26 -14.06
CA THR A 180 13.36 4.63 -13.21
C THR A 180 11.91 4.88 -13.64
N HIS A 181 11.65 5.85 -14.52
CA HIS A 181 10.32 6.30 -14.93
C HIS A 181 9.36 6.59 -13.76
N LEU A 182 9.89 7.01 -12.60
CA LEU A 182 9.10 7.31 -11.42
C LEU A 182 8.17 8.51 -11.66
N GLY A 183 6.95 8.40 -11.14
CA GLY A 183 5.94 9.46 -11.18
C GLY A 183 6.20 10.56 -10.14
N GLU A 184 5.51 11.70 -10.31
CA GLU A 184 5.79 12.97 -9.62
C GLU A 184 5.94 12.81 -8.11
N LYS A 185 4.96 12.18 -7.46
CA LYS A 185 4.97 11.96 -6.00
C LYS A 185 6.18 11.15 -5.52
N LYS A 186 6.55 10.09 -6.25
CA LYS A 186 7.66 9.21 -5.85
C LYS A 186 9.00 9.90 -6.02
N THR A 187 9.18 10.63 -7.12
CA THR A 187 10.39 11.43 -7.36
C THR A 187 10.58 12.50 -6.29
N LEU A 188 9.51 13.19 -5.89
CA LEU A 188 9.57 14.17 -4.80
C LEU A 188 9.88 13.53 -3.45
N THR A 189 9.28 12.36 -3.15
CA THR A 189 9.56 11.63 -1.91
C THR A 189 11.02 11.19 -1.83
N LEU A 190 11.62 10.76 -2.95
CA LEU A 190 13.04 10.40 -3.01
C LEU A 190 13.94 11.60 -2.71
N LEU A 191 13.65 12.77 -3.31
CA LEU A 191 14.42 14.00 -3.05
C LEU A 191 14.30 14.44 -1.59
N GLN A 192 13.11 14.33 -0.99
CA GLN A 192 12.90 14.58 0.44
C GLN A 192 13.69 13.62 1.33
N THR A 193 13.69 12.33 0.99
CA THR A 193 14.42 11.30 1.75
C THR A 193 15.94 11.50 1.63
N ALA A 194 16.41 11.98 0.48
CA ALA A 194 17.80 12.32 0.23
C ALA A 194 18.21 13.68 0.82
N CYS A 195 17.31 14.38 1.50
CA CYS A 195 17.54 15.71 2.03
C CYS A 195 18.02 16.71 0.96
N LEU A 196 17.41 16.69 -0.23
CA LEU A 196 17.74 17.57 -1.36
C LEU A 196 16.56 18.49 -1.70
N ARG A 197 16.84 19.80 -1.82
CA ARG A 197 15.88 20.81 -2.30
C ARG A 197 16.51 21.68 -3.39
N PHE A 198 15.67 22.20 -4.29
CA PHE A 198 16.11 23.19 -5.29
C PHE A 198 14.92 24.05 -5.78
N PRO A 199 15.17 25.21 -6.40
CA PRO A 199 14.11 26.09 -6.89
C PRO A 199 13.19 25.39 -7.91
N ARG A 200 11.89 25.69 -7.84
CA ARG A 200 10.86 25.16 -8.77
C ARG A 200 10.79 23.62 -8.89
N GLN A 201 11.29 22.89 -7.89
CA GLN A 201 11.37 21.42 -7.86
C GLN A 201 10.12 20.68 -8.37
N ASN A 202 8.93 21.04 -7.88
CA ASN A 202 7.68 20.40 -8.30
C ASN A 202 7.37 20.61 -9.79
N ALA A 203 7.62 21.82 -10.30
CA ALA A 203 7.39 22.16 -11.70
C ALA A 203 8.37 21.41 -12.60
N THR A 204 9.65 21.39 -12.23
CA THR A 204 10.70 20.69 -12.99
C THR A 204 10.42 19.19 -13.09
N VAL A 205 10.07 18.53 -11.99
CA VAL A 205 9.72 17.10 -12.00
C VAL A 205 8.51 16.84 -12.90
N ARG A 206 7.49 17.68 -12.82
CA ARG A 206 6.28 17.57 -13.65
C ARG A 206 6.60 17.73 -15.13
N GLU A 207 7.39 18.73 -15.50
CA GLU A 207 7.83 18.98 -16.88
C GLU A 207 8.57 17.77 -17.45
N ILE A 208 9.49 17.17 -16.69
CA ILE A 208 10.26 15.99 -17.11
C ILE A 208 9.34 14.79 -17.38
N ILE A 209 8.38 14.53 -16.48
CA ILE A 209 7.43 13.41 -16.64
C ILE A 209 6.46 13.67 -17.80
N GLN A 210 6.03 14.92 -18.00
CA GLN A 210 5.17 15.30 -19.12
C GLN A 210 5.88 15.15 -20.47
N ALA A 211 7.17 15.49 -20.53
CA ALA A 211 8.00 15.30 -21.71
C ALA A 211 8.30 13.82 -22.01
N CYS A 212 8.14 12.92 -21.04
CA CYS A 212 8.44 11.51 -21.21
C CYS A 212 7.35 10.73 -21.95
N LYS A 213 7.64 10.36 -23.20
CA LYS A 213 6.73 9.60 -24.08
C LYS A 213 6.28 8.27 -23.47
N ALA A 214 7.19 7.53 -22.82
CA ALA A 214 6.86 6.25 -22.19
C ALA A 214 5.84 6.40 -21.05
N CYS A 215 6.02 7.42 -20.19
CA CYS A 215 5.10 7.70 -19.10
C CYS A 215 3.74 8.21 -19.59
N GLN A 216 3.69 8.98 -20.69
CA GLN A 216 2.41 9.41 -21.27
C GLN A 216 1.61 8.24 -21.87
N LEU A 217 2.28 7.27 -22.51
CA LEU A 217 1.62 6.08 -23.07
C LEU A 217 1.03 5.17 -21.98
N MET A 218 1.67 5.09 -20.82
CA MET A 218 1.23 4.25 -19.69
C MET A 218 0.18 4.93 -18.79
N ARG A 219 -0.20 6.18 -19.09
CA ARG A 219 -1.14 6.93 -18.27
C ARG A 219 -2.57 6.43 -18.53
N THR A 220 -3.06 5.54 -17.68
CA THR A 220 -4.45 5.08 -17.75
C THR A 220 -5.41 6.23 -17.44
N GLY A 221 -6.28 6.55 -18.40
CA GLY A 221 -7.35 7.52 -18.18
C GLY A 221 -8.33 7.00 -17.12
N LYS A 222 -8.86 7.90 -16.29
CA LYS A 222 -10.00 7.57 -15.43
C LYS A 222 -11.20 7.31 -16.33
N LYS A 223 -11.58 6.05 -16.54
CA LYS A 223 -12.89 5.73 -17.12
C LYS A 223 -13.95 6.21 -16.14
N GLN A 224 -14.74 7.20 -16.53
CA GLN A 224 -15.95 7.57 -15.81
C GLN A 224 -16.96 6.47 -16.07
N HIS A 225 -17.32 5.69 -15.05
CA HIS A 225 -18.40 4.73 -15.18
C HIS A 225 -19.72 5.49 -15.34
N THR A 226 -20.23 5.59 -16.57
CA THR A 226 -21.58 6.06 -16.85
C THR A 226 -22.55 4.90 -16.70
N GLY A 227 -23.26 4.85 -15.57
CA GLY A 227 -24.35 3.91 -15.33
C GLY A 227 -24.99 4.16 -13.96
N THR A 228 -26.32 4.30 -13.93
CA THR A 228 -27.09 4.37 -12.68
C THR A 228 -27.18 2.95 -12.11
N ARG A 229 -26.57 2.71 -10.94
CA ARG A 229 -26.66 1.41 -10.23
C ARG A 229 -27.94 1.39 -9.39
N TYR A 230 -28.74 0.34 -9.55
CA TYR A 230 -29.95 0.15 -8.77
C TYR A 230 -29.63 -0.65 -7.50
N GLN A 231 -29.83 -0.05 -6.32
CA GLN A 231 -29.82 -0.77 -5.04
C GLN A 231 -31.23 -1.30 -4.77
N GLY A 232 -31.37 -2.60 -4.53
CA GLY A 232 -32.66 -3.19 -4.12
C GLY A 232 -33.13 -2.65 -2.76
N GLU A 233 -34.43 -2.73 -2.52
CA GLU A 233 -35.07 -2.17 -1.31
C GLU A 233 -35.02 -3.14 -0.11
N GLU A 234 -34.73 -4.43 -0.35
CA GLU A 234 -34.66 -5.47 0.69
C GLU A 234 -33.36 -6.30 0.66
N PRO A 235 -32.89 -6.82 1.81
CA PRO A 235 -31.71 -7.68 1.86
C PRO A 235 -31.88 -8.93 1.00
N GLY A 236 -31.02 -9.06 -0.02
CA GLY A 236 -30.97 -10.24 -0.89
C GLY A 236 -31.74 -10.14 -2.21
N GLN A 237 -32.48 -9.05 -2.45
CA GLN A 237 -33.18 -8.81 -3.74
C GLN A 237 -32.22 -8.56 -4.91
N HIS A 238 -31.08 -7.93 -4.65
CA HIS A 238 -30.09 -7.62 -5.68
C HIS A 238 -28.68 -7.94 -5.17
N TRP A 239 -27.98 -8.78 -5.92
CA TRP A 239 -26.57 -9.07 -5.71
C TRP A 239 -25.80 -8.61 -6.94
N GLU A 240 -25.07 -7.52 -6.82
CA GLU A 240 -24.14 -7.05 -7.84
C GLU A 240 -22.73 -7.47 -7.41
N ILE A 241 -22.12 -8.41 -8.14
CA ILE A 241 -20.75 -8.84 -7.90
C ILE A 241 -19.85 -7.99 -8.80
N ASP A 242 -19.30 -6.92 -8.23
CA ASP A 242 -18.29 -6.09 -8.91
C ASP A 242 -16.97 -6.86 -9.00
N PHE A 243 -16.56 -7.23 -10.22
CA PHE A 243 -15.18 -7.64 -10.50
C PHE A 243 -14.37 -6.39 -10.83
N PRO A 244 -13.28 -6.07 -10.11
CA PRO A 244 -12.29 -5.17 -10.69
C PRO A 244 -11.78 -5.81 -11.98
N GLU A 245 -11.95 -5.10 -13.10
CA GLU A 245 -11.40 -5.40 -14.41
C GLU A 245 -9.87 -5.51 -14.26
N VAL A 246 -9.39 -6.73 -13.96
CA VAL A 246 -7.99 -7.11 -14.04
C VAL A 246 -7.89 -7.96 -15.30
N ASP A 247 -7.25 -7.39 -16.31
CA ASP A 247 -6.92 -8.07 -17.54
C ASP A 247 -6.32 -9.45 -17.24
N ARG A 248 -7.01 -10.49 -17.74
CA ARG A 248 -6.57 -11.89 -17.79
C ARG A 248 -6.32 -12.53 -16.42
N ILE A 249 -7.38 -13.06 -15.82
CA ILE A 249 -7.51 -14.42 -15.21
C ILE A 249 -8.92 -14.46 -14.61
N GLY A 250 -9.77 -15.34 -15.13
CA GLY A 250 -11.13 -15.54 -14.61
C GLY A 250 -11.10 -16.11 -13.18
N PRO A 251 -12.09 -15.77 -12.32
CA PRO A 251 -12.22 -16.38 -11.02
C PRO A 251 -12.67 -17.84 -11.18
N TRP A 252 -11.85 -18.77 -10.68
CA TRP A 252 -12.22 -20.17 -10.50
C TRP A 252 -13.07 -20.31 -9.24
N VAL A 253 -14.31 -20.78 -9.37
CA VAL A 253 -15.04 -21.38 -8.25
C VAL A 253 -14.51 -22.81 -8.10
N HIS A 254 -13.71 -23.06 -7.08
CA HIS A 254 -13.15 -24.39 -6.80
C HIS A 254 -14.25 -25.32 -6.24
N CYS A 255 -14.43 -26.48 -6.87
CA CYS A 255 -15.48 -27.47 -6.57
C CYS A 255 -15.42 -28.09 -5.16
N ASN A 256 -14.41 -27.76 -4.34
CA ASN A 256 -14.20 -28.39 -3.03
C ASN A 256 -14.99 -27.76 -1.87
N HIS A 257 -15.75 -26.69 -2.12
CA HIS A 257 -16.54 -26.00 -1.09
C HIS A 257 -18.05 -26.09 -1.34
N VAL A 258 -18.49 -26.87 -2.33
CA VAL A 258 -19.90 -27.17 -2.59
C VAL A 258 -20.08 -28.66 -2.31
N TRP A 259 -20.91 -29.01 -1.35
CA TRP A 259 -21.34 -30.39 -1.16
C TRP A 259 -22.02 -30.85 -2.45
N GLN A 260 -21.68 -32.02 -2.97
CA GLN A 260 -22.43 -32.58 -4.09
C GLN A 260 -23.87 -32.74 -3.62
N ALA A 261 -24.78 -32.00 -4.26
CA ALA A 261 -26.21 -32.14 -4.04
C ALA A 261 -26.60 -33.60 -4.29
N THR A 262 -27.41 -34.17 -3.42
CA THR A 262 -27.96 -35.51 -3.65
C THR A 262 -28.79 -35.50 -4.94
N PRO A 263 -29.00 -36.64 -5.61
CA PRO A 263 -29.83 -36.70 -6.82
C PRO A 263 -31.21 -36.06 -6.63
N GLU A 264 -31.78 -36.20 -5.43
CA GLU A 264 -33.06 -35.60 -5.02
C GLU A 264 -32.99 -34.07 -4.91
N GLU A 265 -31.91 -33.53 -4.36
CA GLU A 265 -31.67 -32.09 -4.29
C GLU A 265 -31.42 -31.48 -5.68
N GLN A 266 -30.76 -32.22 -6.58
CA GLN A 266 -30.57 -31.80 -7.97
C GLN A 266 -31.89 -31.77 -8.74
N GLU A 267 -32.74 -32.77 -8.56
CA GLU A 267 -34.05 -32.85 -9.20
C GLU A 267 -34.99 -31.73 -8.70
N LYS A 268 -34.99 -31.48 -7.38
CA LYS A 268 -35.72 -30.36 -6.79
C LYS A 268 -35.20 -28.99 -7.28
N ALA A 269 -33.89 -28.82 -7.39
CA ALA A 269 -33.29 -27.58 -7.89
C ALA A 269 -33.61 -27.36 -9.39
N GLN A 270 -33.64 -28.41 -10.20
CA GLN A 270 -34.06 -28.33 -11.61
C GLN A 270 -35.55 -27.99 -11.78
N ALA A 271 -36.40 -28.41 -10.83
CA ALA A 271 -37.80 -28.04 -10.81
C ALA A 271 -38.03 -26.58 -10.36
N GLU A 272 -37.19 -26.04 -9.49
CA GLU A 272 -37.33 -24.68 -8.96
C GLU A 272 -36.56 -23.60 -9.74
N TRP A 273 -35.55 -23.96 -10.52
CA TRP A 273 -34.64 -23.01 -11.16
C TRP A 273 -34.40 -23.32 -12.64
N GLU A 274 -34.63 -22.32 -13.49
CA GLU A 274 -34.37 -22.39 -14.92
C GLU A 274 -33.11 -21.59 -15.29
N ALA A 275 -32.15 -22.21 -15.97
CA ALA A 275 -30.97 -21.55 -16.49
C ALA A 275 -31.18 -21.08 -17.93
N ARG A 276 -31.25 -19.76 -18.14
CA ARG A 276 -31.39 -19.16 -19.47
C ARG A 276 -30.07 -18.57 -19.96
N PRO A 277 -29.56 -18.97 -21.13
CA PRO A 277 -28.37 -18.35 -21.73
C PRO A 277 -28.68 -16.92 -22.20
N HIS A 278 -27.71 -16.02 -22.06
CA HIS A 278 -27.86 -14.62 -22.45
C HIS A 278 -27.78 -14.47 -23.98
N LEU A 279 -28.79 -13.83 -24.59
CA LEU A 279 -28.99 -13.75 -26.04
C LEU A 279 -27.78 -13.23 -26.85
N SER A 280 -26.98 -12.33 -26.26
CA SER A 280 -25.84 -11.70 -26.93
C SER A 280 -24.47 -12.05 -26.33
N ASN A 281 -24.42 -12.83 -25.26
CA ASN A 281 -23.15 -13.25 -24.67
C ASN A 281 -23.22 -14.73 -24.26
N PRO A 282 -22.63 -15.66 -25.04
CA PRO A 282 -22.72 -17.09 -24.80
C PRO A 282 -22.01 -17.56 -23.51
N LEU A 283 -21.26 -16.68 -22.84
CA LEU A 283 -20.58 -16.96 -21.57
C LEU A 283 -21.38 -16.46 -20.34
N LYS A 284 -22.57 -15.90 -20.54
CA LYS A 284 -23.44 -15.44 -19.44
C LYS A 284 -24.68 -16.32 -19.34
N LEU A 285 -24.92 -16.84 -18.14
CA LEU A 285 -26.12 -17.60 -17.79
C LEU A 285 -26.91 -16.80 -16.75
N LYS A 286 -28.23 -16.73 -16.92
CA LYS A 286 -29.17 -16.14 -15.99
C LYS A 286 -29.99 -17.26 -15.35
N LEU A 287 -29.88 -17.43 -14.04
CA LEU A 287 -30.73 -18.33 -13.28
C LEU A 287 -32.00 -17.59 -12.86
N VAL A 288 -33.16 -18.16 -13.15
CA VAL A 288 -34.47 -17.62 -12.79
C VAL A 288 -35.18 -18.65 -11.94
N ARG A 289 -35.64 -18.24 -10.75
CA ARG A 289 -36.46 -19.09 -9.89
C ARG A 289 -37.87 -19.14 -10.47
N GLN A 290 -38.41 -20.33 -10.68
CA GLN A 290 -39.81 -20.50 -11.05
C GLN A 290 -40.64 -20.24 -9.79
N GLU A 291 -41.55 -19.26 -9.83
CA GLU A 291 -42.50 -19.05 -8.74
C GLU A 291 -43.52 -20.19 -8.73
N PRO A 292 -43.90 -20.73 -7.56
CA PRO A 292 -44.89 -21.79 -7.48
C PRO A 292 -46.28 -21.26 -7.86
N SER A 293 -46.94 -21.95 -8.79
CA SER A 293 -48.34 -21.76 -9.16
C SER A 293 -49.30 -22.06 -8.01
#